data_AF-A0A7X7M6U0-F1
#
_entry.id   AF-A0A7X7M6U0-F1
#
_cell.length_a   1.000
_cell.length_b   1.000
_cell.length_c   1.000
_cell.angle_alpha   90.00
_cell.angle_beta   90.00
_cell.angle_gamma   90.00
#
_symmetry.space_group_name_H-M   'P 1'
#
loop_
_entity.id
_entity.type
_entity.pdbx_description
1 polymer ?
#
loop_
_entity_poly.entity_id
_entity_poly.type
_entity_poly.pdbx_seq_one_letter_code
_entity_poly.pdbx_strand_id
1 'polypeptide(L)'
;CSMNTAARRREAVLMNLVLNNHPCFTGTMLLYNTDRYQMPIEGGDILVLSKKVVAIGCSQRTSTHAVEYLARQILNMHLGFERVMAVHLPPERAFMHLDTVMTMVDPETFVIYPRVIDACAVVEIKRHPTQTDCLAYRQHDSLRSAFSSALGIGDVRMILSGGGDSRTAAREQWNDATNTLCVAPGKVVVYNRNVATNRKLRESGIETIEIEGSELVRGRGGPRCMSMPLLRAERQRSSESMQWRHRDPEAPPHPAPAQEQQQDPKSAQERQRGAK
;
A
#
# COMPACT_ATOMS: atom_id res chain seq x y z
N CYS A 1 -13.31 4.97 11.18
CA CYS A 1 -13.85 4.28 9.98
C CYS A 1 -15.26 3.79 10.27
N SER A 2 -16.21 4.01 9.36
CA SER A 2 -17.57 3.46 9.47
C SER A 2 -17.64 2.18 8.64
N MET A 3 -17.55 1.01 9.27
CA MET A 3 -17.49 -0.26 8.55
C MET A 3 -18.82 -0.56 7.82
N ASN A 4 -18.74 -1.13 6.61
CA ASN A 4 -19.95 -1.38 5.83
C ASN A 4 -20.79 -2.53 6.43
N THR A 5 -20.13 -3.58 6.90
CA THR A 5 -20.80 -4.80 7.40
C THR A 5 -21.08 -4.73 8.91
N ALA A 6 -22.22 -5.28 9.34
CA ALA A 6 -22.62 -5.27 10.76
C ALA A 6 -21.60 -6.00 11.66
N ALA A 7 -21.04 -7.12 11.18
CA ALA A 7 -20.04 -7.90 11.91
C ALA A 7 -18.80 -7.06 12.25
N ARG A 8 -18.31 -6.26 11.30
CA ARG A 8 -17.10 -5.44 11.47
C ARG A 8 -17.33 -4.13 12.20
N ARG A 9 -18.56 -3.59 12.21
CA ARG A 9 -18.88 -2.31 12.87
C ARG A 9 -18.48 -2.29 14.35
N ARG A 10 -18.51 -3.44 15.03
CA ARG A 10 -18.11 -3.57 16.43
C ARG A 10 -16.60 -3.40 16.66
N GLU A 11 -15.76 -3.68 15.64
CA GLU A 11 -14.30 -3.54 15.73
C GLU A 11 -13.89 -2.09 16.01
N ALA A 12 -14.59 -1.12 15.41
CA ALA A 12 -14.29 0.31 15.54
C ALA A 12 -14.44 0.82 16.99
N VAL A 13 -15.26 0.14 17.82
CA VAL A 13 -15.44 0.49 19.24
C VAL A 13 -14.12 0.36 20.01
N LEU A 14 -13.31 -0.67 19.70
CA LEU A 14 -12.02 -0.87 20.35
C LEU A 14 -11.04 0.27 20.02
N MET A 15 -11.01 0.70 18.76
CA MET A 15 -10.18 1.83 18.35
C MET A 15 -10.63 3.14 19.00
N ASN A 16 -11.93 3.39 19.09
CA ASN A 16 -12.47 4.58 19.75
C ASN A 16 -12.13 4.59 21.25
N LEU A 17 -12.17 3.44 21.93
CA LEU A 17 -11.77 3.33 23.33
C LEU A 17 -10.30 3.75 23.50
N VAL A 18 -9.40 3.23 22.67
CA VAL A 18 -7.97 3.56 22.71
C VAL A 18 -7.75 5.05 22.42
N LEU A 19 -8.34 5.59 21.36
CA LEU A 19 -8.19 6.99 20.94
C LEU A 19 -8.65 7.98 22.02
N ASN A 20 -9.70 7.64 22.76
CA ASN A 20 -10.29 8.54 23.76
C ASN A 20 -9.63 8.44 25.14
N ASN A 21 -9.03 7.30 25.50
CA ASN A 21 -8.60 7.03 26.88
C ASN A 21 -7.10 6.79 27.05
N HIS A 22 -6.39 6.39 26.00
CA HIS A 22 -4.97 6.07 26.12
C HIS A 22 -4.10 7.33 25.95
N PRO A 23 -3.20 7.68 26.90
CA PRO A 23 -2.45 8.94 26.89
C PRO A 23 -1.65 9.21 25.61
N CYS A 24 -1.12 8.16 24.96
CA CYS A 24 -0.38 8.32 23.70
C CYS A 24 -1.26 8.73 22.50
N PHE A 25 -2.58 8.60 22.61
CA PHE A 25 -3.52 8.84 21.50
C PHE A 25 -4.58 9.90 21.83
N THR A 26 -4.77 10.25 23.10
CA THR A 26 -5.64 11.36 23.51
C THR A 26 -5.23 12.65 22.78
N GLY A 27 -6.20 13.32 22.15
CA GLY A 27 -5.96 14.50 21.33
C GLY A 27 -5.60 14.22 19.87
N THR A 28 -5.52 12.96 19.44
CA THR A 28 -5.40 12.61 18.02
C THR A 28 -6.59 13.15 17.26
N MET A 29 -6.33 13.99 16.26
CA MET A 29 -7.38 14.57 15.43
C MET A 29 -8.03 13.49 14.55
N LEU A 30 -9.35 13.35 14.68
CA LEU A 30 -10.13 12.42 13.87
C LEU A 30 -10.65 13.12 12.61
N LEU A 31 -10.14 12.69 11.46
CA LEU A 31 -10.55 13.21 10.15
C LEU A 31 -11.89 12.64 9.66
N TYR A 32 -12.38 11.59 10.31
CA TYR A 32 -13.63 10.95 9.95
C TYR A 32 -14.46 10.70 11.21
N ASN A 33 -15.49 11.51 11.41
CA ASN A 33 -16.38 11.39 12.57
C ASN A 33 -17.52 10.41 12.27
N THR A 34 -17.41 9.21 12.84
CA THR A 34 -18.41 8.14 12.70
C THR A 34 -19.67 8.34 13.53
N ASP A 35 -19.63 9.21 14.53
CA ASP A 35 -20.77 9.49 15.41
C ASP A 35 -21.78 10.42 14.73
N ARG A 36 -21.30 11.30 13.85
CA ARG A 36 -22.14 12.21 13.06
C ARG A 36 -22.56 11.62 11.72
N TYR A 37 -21.68 10.86 11.07
CA TYR A 37 -21.91 10.37 9.70
C TYR A 37 -21.61 8.88 9.57
N GLN A 38 -22.65 8.11 9.26
CA GLN A 38 -22.54 6.66 9.03
C GLN A 38 -22.35 6.34 7.53
N MET A 39 -21.48 7.07 6.82
CA MET A 39 -21.17 6.73 5.43
C MET A 39 -20.06 5.68 5.41
N PRO A 40 -20.22 4.54 4.72
CA PRO A 40 -19.21 3.47 4.74
C PRO A 40 -17.83 3.95 4.28
N ILE A 41 -16.81 3.65 5.08
CA ILE A 41 -15.39 3.86 4.75
C ILE A 41 -14.54 2.88 5.56
N GLU A 42 -13.66 2.14 4.86
CA GLU A 42 -12.77 1.14 5.46
C GLU A 42 -11.30 1.43 5.15
N GLY A 43 -10.40 1.05 6.06
CA GLY A 43 -8.98 1.41 5.96
C GLY A 43 -8.23 0.78 4.78
N GLY A 44 -8.72 -0.35 4.25
CA GLY A 44 -8.15 -0.98 3.06
C GLY A 44 -8.23 -0.09 1.81
N ASP A 45 -9.18 0.84 1.76
CA ASP A 45 -9.29 1.79 0.66
C ASP A 45 -8.34 2.99 0.78
N ILE A 46 -7.70 3.20 1.92
CA ILE A 46 -6.89 4.40 2.18
C ILE A 46 -5.40 4.06 2.00
N LEU A 47 -4.77 4.70 1.01
CA LEU A 47 -3.33 4.60 0.74
C LEU A 47 -2.69 5.98 0.79
N VAL A 48 -1.88 6.26 1.82
CA VAL A 48 -1.05 7.46 1.89
C VAL A 48 0.18 7.27 0.99
N LEU A 49 0.19 7.92 -0.17
CA LEU A 49 1.24 7.73 -1.19
C LEU A 49 2.45 8.63 -0.94
N SER A 50 2.23 9.81 -0.38
CA SER A 50 3.30 10.75 0.01
C SER A 50 2.80 11.73 1.07
N LYS A 51 3.67 12.62 1.53
CA LYS A 51 3.28 13.75 2.40
C LYS A 51 2.23 14.68 1.78
N LYS A 52 2.03 14.62 0.46
CA LYS A 52 1.16 15.52 -0.30
C LYS A 52 -0.04 14.81 -0.94
N VAL A 53 -0.02 13.48 -1.01
CA VAL A 53 -0.97 12.71 -1.83
C VAL A 53 -1.50 11.51 -1.04
N VAL A 54 -2.82 11.37 -1.02
CA VAL A 54 -3.52 10.18 -0.57
C VAL A 54 -4.37 9.63 -1.71
N ALA A 55 -4.40 8.32 -1.89
CA ALA A 55 -5.37 7.63 -2.74
C ALA A 55 -6.44 6.98 -1.87
N ILE A 56 -7.69 7.09 -2.31
CA ILE A 56 -8.85 6.55 -1.59
C ILE A 56 -9.72 5.78 -2.57
N GLY A 57 -9.95 4.50 -2.30
CA GLY A 57 -10.84 3.64 -3.09
C GLY A 57 -12.31 4.00 -2.87
N CYS A 58 -13.05 4.21 -3.96
CA CYS A 58 -14.50 4.12 -4.00
C CYS A 58 -14.85 2.67 -4.36
N SER A 59 -15.23 1.89 -3.35
CA SER A 59 -15.33 0.41 -3.43
C SER A 59 -16.69 -0.08 -2.94
N GLN A 60 -16.88 -1.40 -2.87
CA GLN A 60 -18.04 -1.99 -2.18
C GLN A 60 -18.09 -1.67 -0.67
N ARG A 61 -16.99 -1.17 -0.10
CA ARG A 61 -16.84 -0.92 1.35
C ARG A 61 -16.68 0.55 1.71
N THR A 62 -16.31 1.38 0.73
CA THR A 62 -16.13 2.82 0.90
C THR A 62 -16.96 3.58 -0.13
N SER A 63 -17.90 4.39 0.35
CA SER A 63 -18.81 5.15 -0.51
C SER A 63 -18.16 6.43 -1.02
N THR A 64 -18.57 6.87 -2.21
CA THR A 64 -18.09 8.14 -2.81
C THR A 64 -18.33 9.35 -1.91
N HIS A 65 -19.48 9.40 -1.23
CA HIS A 65 -19.80 10.46 -0.26
C HIS A 65 -18.82 10.49 0.93
N ALA A 66 -18.39 9.31 1.41
CA ALA A 66 -17.39 9.24 2.47
C ALA A 66 -16.01 9.71 1.98
N VAL A 67 -15.66 9.39 0.73
CA VAL A 67 -14.43 9.89 0.08
C VAL A 67 -14.45 11.40 -0.06
N GLU A 68 -15.54 11.98 -0.56
CA GLU A 68 -15.65 13.44 -0.71
C GLU A 68 -15.58 14.16 0.66
N TYR A 69 -16.29 13.65 1.67
CA TYR A 69 -16.22 14.18 3.02
C TYR A 69 -14.79 14.16 3.56
N LEU A 70 -14.12 13.01 3.48
CA LEU A 70 -12.74 12.87 3.96
C LEU A 70 -11.78 13.76 3.15
N ALA A 71 -12.00 13.92 1.84
CA ALA A 71 -11.22 14.81 1.01
C ALA A 71 -11.33 16.27 1.48
N ARG A 72 -12.53 16.76 1.82
CA ARG A 72 -12.70 18.09 2.41
C ARG A 72 -11.94 18.24 3.72
N GLN A 73 -12.01 17.25 4.62
CA GLN A 73 -11.29 17.31 5.89
C GLN A 73 -9.77 17.36 5.67
N ILE A 74 -9.23 16.42 4.88
CA ILE A 74 -7.80 16.34 4.57
C ILE A 74 -7.29 17.63 3.91
N LEU A 75 -8.04 18.14 2.94
CA LEU A 75 -7.65 19.29 2.14
C LEU A 75 -7.92 20.63 2.84
N ASN A 76 -8.74 20.73 3.88
CA ASN A 76 -8.99 22.02 4.55
C ASN A 76 -8.25 22.14 5.90
N MET A 77 -7.82 21.03 6.51
CA MET A 77 -7.15 21.01 7.82
C MET A 77 -5.62 21.26 7.78
N HIS A 78 -5.07 21.79 6.69
CA HIS A 78 -3.64 22.16 6.56
C HIS A 78 -2.64 21.03 6.89
N LEU A 79 -3.00 19.77 6.66
CA LEU A 79 -2.21 18.58 7.01
C LEU A 79 -1.02 18.30 6.07
N GLY A 80 -0.66 19.25 5.20
CA GLY A 80 0.36 19.08 4.15
C GLY A 80 -0.13 18.36 2.89
N PHE A 81 -1.30 17.72 2.91
CA PHE A 81 -1.90 17.13 1.73
C PHE A 81 -2.38 18.18 0.72
N GLU A 82 -2.12 17.92 -0.55
CA GLU A 82 -2.46 18.77 -1.69
C GLU A 82 -3.46 18.10 -2.63
N ARG A 83 -3.48 16.76 -2.67
CA ARG A 83 -4.26 15.98 -3.63
C ARG A 83 -4.85 14.73 -2.99
N VAL A 84 -6.11 14.46 -3.30
CA VAL A 84 -6.78 13.18 -3.01
C VAL A 84 -7.11 12.51 -4.33
N MET A 85 -6.66 11.27 -4.51
CA MET A 85 -6.93 10.47 -5.71
C MET A 85 -8.07 9.50 -5.41
N ALA A 86 -9.29 9.84 -5.81
CA ALA A 86 -10.44 8.95 -5.68
C ALA A 86 -10.40 7.90 -6.80
N VAL A 87 -10.18 6.64 -6.43
CA VAL A 87 -10.06 5.52 -7.37
C VAL A 87 -11.35 4.72 -7.36
N HIS A 88 -12.12 4.74 -8.44
CA HIS A 88 -13.35 3.97 -8.56
C HIS A 88 -13.03 2.53 -8.94
N LEU A 89 -13.35 1.60 -8.05
CA LEU A 89 -13.22 0.17 -8.31
C LEU A 89 -14.52 -0.38 -8.91
N PRO A 90 -14.44 -1.33 -9.85
CA PRO A 90 -15.62 -2.05 -10.31
C PRO A 90 -16.25 -2.80 -9.13
N PRO A 91 -17.60 -2.90 -9.06
CA PRO A 91 -18.31 -3.44 -7.91
C PRO A 91 -18.29 -4.97 -7.87
N GLU A 92 -17.10 -5.59 -7.90
CA GLU A 92 -16.90 -7.03 -7.76
C GLU A 92 -16.37 -7.36 -6.36
N ARG A 93 -16.82 -8.49 -5.78
CA ARG A 93 -16.37 -8.93 -4.45
C ARG A 93 -14.84 -9.14 -4.37
N ALA A 94 -14.22 -9.50 -5.50
CA ALA A 94 -12.77 -9.66 -5.59
C ALA A 94 -11.99 -8.34 -5.41
N PHE A 95 -12.68 -7.19 -5.44
CA PHE A 95 -12.14 -5.83 -5.38
C PHE A 95 -12.74 -5.05 -4.21
N MET A 96 -12.84 -5.70 -3.04
CA MET A 96 -13.52 -5.12 -1.88
C MET A 96 -12.84 -3.86 -1.34
N HIS A 97 -11.53 -3.74 -1.53
CA HIS A 97 -10.73 -2.57 -1.16
C HIS A 97 -9.65 -2.27 -2.20
N LEU A 98 -9.20 -1.00 -2.29
CA LEU A 98 -8.11 -0.58 -3.16
C LEU A 98 -6.80 -1.35 -2.91
N ASP A 99 -6.46 -1.60 -1.65
CA ASP A 99 -5.24 -2.32 -1.29
C ASP A 99 -5.24 -3.82 -1.64
N THR A 100 -6.41 -4.40 -1.91
CA THR A 100 -6.51 -5.79 -2.39
C THR A 100 -6.19 -5.91 -3.87
N VAL A 101 -6.16 -4.79 -4.61
CA VAL A 101 -5.87 -4.79 -6.06
C VAL A 101 -4.61 -4.02 -6.41
N MET A 102 -4.14 -3.14 -5.53
CA MET A 102 -2.95 -2.35 -5.75
C MET A 102 -2.33 -1.83 -4.44
N THR A 103 -1.01 -1.97 -4.28
CA THR A 103 -0.27 -1.31 -3.19
C THR A 103 1.03 -0.70 -3.70
N MET A 104 1.49 0.35 -3.01
CA MET A 104 2.76 1.02 -3.27
C MET A 104 3.88 0.26 -2.53
N VAL A 105 4.85 -0.26 -3.29
CA VAL A 105 5.94 -1.11 -2.77
C VAL A 105 7.29 -0.39 -2.73
N ASP A 106 7.38 0.72 -3.46
CA ASP A 106 8.54 1.61 -3.54
C ASP A 106 8.05 3.02 -3.99
N PRO A 107 8.81 4.12 -3.81
CA PRO A 107 8.32 5.47 -4.07
C PRO A 107 7.76 5.78 -5.46
N GLU A 108 8.16 5.00 -6.47
CA GLU A 108 7.65 5.13 -7.85
C GLU A 108 7.04 3.81 -8.35
N THR A 109 6.90 2.80 -7.49
CA THR A 109 6.50 1.44 -7.89
C THR A 109 5.28 0.95 -7.14
N PHE A 110 4.34 0.41 -7.89
CA PHE A 110 3.15 -0.27 -7.41
C PHE A 110 3.17 -1.73 -7.82
N VAL A 111 2.64 -2.61 -6.99
CA VAL A 111 2.18 -3.94 -7.41
C VAL A 111 0.69 -3.85 -7.66
N ILE A 112 0.21 -4.36 -8.79
CA ILE A 112 -1.18 -4.20 -9.23
C ILE A 112 -1.72 -5.49 -9.87
N TYR A 113 -3.00 -5.74 -9.66
CA TYR A 113 -3.72 -6.82 -10.32
C TYR A 113 -4.08 -6.41 -11.76
N PRO A 114 -3.70 -7.17 -12.80
CA PRO A 114 -3.85 -6.73 -14.19
C PRO A 114 -5.27 -6.30 -14.58
N ARG A 115 -6.31 -6.97 -14.09
CA ARG A 115 -7.71 -6.68 -14.48
C ARG A 115 -8.20 -5.30 -14.04
N VAL A 116 -7.55 -4.64 -13.07
CA VAL A 116 -8.02 -3.32 -12.59
C VAL A 116 -7.38 -2.15 -13.32
N ILE A 117 -6.36 -2.37 -14.15
CA ILE A 117 -5.64 -1.29 -14.85
C ILE A 117 -6.58 -0.46 -15.71
N ASP A 118 -7.40 -1.13 -16.52
CA ASP A 118 -8.34 -0.48 -17.45
C ASP A 118 -9.76 -0.41 -16.89
N ALA A 119 -10.02 -1.07 -15.76
CA ALA A 119 -11.36 -1.13 -15.17
C ALA A 119 -11.60 -0.05 -14.10
N CYS A 120 -10.55 0.66 -13.67
CA CYS A 120 -10.64 1.71 -12.67
C CYS A 120 -10.66 3.10 -13.32
N ALA A 121 -11.56 3.95 -12.84
CA ALA A 121 -11.53 5.38 -13.12
C ALA A 121 -10.88 6.14 -11.97
N VAL A 122 -10.15 7.21 -12.26
CA VAL A 122 -9.51 8.05 -11.22
C VAL A 122 -9.94 9.49 -11.34
N VAL A 123 -10.42 10.05 -10.23
CA VAL A 123 -10.73 11.46 -10.09
C VAL A 123 -9.77 12.07 -9.08
N GLU A 124 -9.00 13.05 -9.53
CA GLU A 124 -8.18 13.89 -8.67
C GLU A 124 -9.04 14.97 -8.04
N ILE A 125 -8.93 15.12 -6.72
CA ILE A 125 -9.61 16.12 -5.91
C ILE A 125 -8.57 17.05 -5.30
N LYS A 126 -8.77 18.35 -5.45
CA LYS A 126 -7.95 19.43 -4.92
C LYS A 126 -8.82 20.51 -4.26
N ARG A 127 -8.21 21.41 -3.48
CA ARG A 127 -8.86 22.68 -3.12
C ARG A 127 -9.16 23.47 -4.39
N HIS A 128 -10.33 24.09 -4.45
CA HIS A 128 -10.64 25.03 -5.51
C HIS A 128 -9.66 26.22 -5.44
N PRO A 129 -9.09 26.69 -6.57
CA PRO A 129 -8.04 27.70 -6.55
C PRO A 129 -8.49 29.07 -6.00
N THR A 130 -9.79 29.37 -6.10
CA THR A 130 -10.34 30.71 -5.77
C THR A 130 -11.52 30.70 -4.80
N GLN A 131 -12.11 29.53 -4.50
CA GLN A 131 -13.31 29.44 -3.66
C GLN A 131 -12.98 28.70 -2.37
N THR A 132 -13.18 29.36 -1.24
CA THR A 132 -12.94 28.79 0.09
C THR A 132 -13.92 27.65 0.36
N ASP A 133 -13.43 26.57 0.97
CA ASP A 133 -14.20 25.36 1.30
C ASP A 133 -14.84 24.63 0.09
N CYS A 134 -14.42 24.98 -1.13
CA CYS A 134 -14.81 24.27 -2.34
C CYS A 134 -13.71 23.34 -2.83
N LEU A 135 -14.12 22.24 -3.46
CA LEU A 135 -13.23 21.27 -4.09
C LEU A 135 -13.26 21.41 -5.62
N ALA A 136 -12.12 21.17 -6.25
CA ALA A 136 -11.99 21.05 -7.70
C ALA A 136 -11.70 19.59 -8.07
N TYR A 137 -12.28 19.13 -9.17
CA TYR A 137 -12.24 17.75 -9.64
C TYR A 137 -11.62 17.67 -11.02
N ARG A 138 -10.74 16.69 -11.24
CA ARG A 138 -10.14 16.39 -12.54
C ARG A 138 -10.12 14.89 -12.78
N GLN A 139 -10.82 14.43 -13.81
CA GLN A 139 -10.74 13.04 -14.26
C GLN A 139 -9.42 12.79 -14.99
N HIS A 140 -8.84 11.60 -14.79
CA HIS A 140 -7.67 11.12 -15.50
C HIS A 140 -8.02 9.94 -16.40
N ASP A 141 -7.27 9.77 -17.49
CA ASP A 141 -7.52 8.74 -18.50
C ASP A 141 -7.12 7.33 -18.04
N SER A 142 -6.17 7.21 -17.10
CA SER A 142 -5.68 5.93 -16.61
C SER A 142 -5.15 6.02 -15.18
N LEU A 143 -5.03 4.88 -14.49
CA LEU A 143 -4.34 4.80 -13.19
C LEU A 143 -2.89 5.28 -13.28
N ARG A 144 -2.20 4.94 -14.38
CA ARG A 144 -0.78 5.28 -14.59
C ARG A 144 -0.60 6.78 -14.71
N SER A 145 -1.35 7.44 -15.58
CA SER A 145 -1.30 8.90 -15.74
C SER A 145 -1.71 9.64 -14.46
N ALA A 146 -2.74 9.14 -13.76
CA ALA A 146 -3.20 9.71 -12.51
C ALA A 146 -2.11 9.70 -11.42
N PHE A 147 -1.48 8.56 -11.16
CA PHE A 147 -0.46 8.48 -10.11
C PHE A 147 0.86 9.12 -10.49
N SER A 148 1.27 9.08 -11.77
CA SER A 148 2.42 9.85 -12.26
C SER A 148 2.22 11.35 -12.02
N SER A 149 1.04 11.88 -12.40
CA SER A 149 0.69 13.29 -12.18
C SER A 149 0.61 13.64 -10.69
N ALA A 150 -0.01 12.78 -9.88
CA ALA A 150 -0.18 13.02 -8.45
C ALA A 150 1.17 13.08 -7.72
N LEU A 151 2.07 12.13 -8.02
CA LEU A 151 3.41 12.03 -7.42
C LEU A 151 4.42 13.02 -8.02
N GLY A 152 4.10 13.66 -9.15
CA GLY A 152 4.98 14.62 -9.81
C GLY A 152 6.21 13.97 -10.45
N ILE A 153 6.03 12.75 -10.97
CA ILE A 153 7.08 11.97 -11.64
C ILE A 153 6.67 11.69 -13.08
N GLY A 154 7.66 11.52 -13.96
CA GLY A 154 7.40 11.28 -15.38
C GLY A 154 6.56 10.02 -15.62
N ASP A 155 6.79 8.97 -14.84
CA ASP A 155 6.03 7.73 -14.96
C ASP A 155 6.14 6.88 -13.68
N VAL A 156 5.05 6.21 -13.31
CA VAL A 156 5.02 5.18 -12.26
C VAL A 156 5.27 3.81 -12.86
N ARG A 157 6.02 2.98 -12.14
CA ARG A 157 6.19 1.56 -12.46
C ARG A 157 5.04 0.74 -11.88
N MET A 158 4.45 -0.11 -12.71
CA MET A 158 3.40 -1.04 -12.30
C MET A 158 3.88 -2.48 -12.51
N ILE A 159 4.11 -3.19 -11.40
CA ILE A 159 4.45 -4.61 -11.39
C ILE A 159 3.15 -5.40 -11.38
N LEU A 160 2.92 -6.16 -12.46
CA LEU A 160 1.73 -7.00 -12.61
C LEU A 160 1.84 -8.26 -11.74
N SER A 161 0.83 -8.53 -10.92
CA SER A 161 0.73 -9.79 -10.18
C SER A 161 0.46 -10.99 -11.10
N GLY A 162 0.82 -12.18 -10.64
CA GLY A 162 0.60 -13.44 -11.37
C GLY A 162 1.60 -13.79 -12.46
N GLY A 163 2.67 -13.00 -12.63
CA GLY A 163 3.77 -13.34 -13.53
C GLY A 163 3.43 -13.36 -15.02
N GLY A 164 2.41 -12.60 -15.44
CA GLY A 164 1.97 -12.52 -16.84
C GLY A 164 0.97 -13.59 -17.28
N ASP A 165 0.61 -14.56 -16.43
CA ASP A 165 -0.44 -15.53 -16.69
C ASP A 165 -1.75 -15.14 -15.99
N SER A 166 -2.85 -15.05 -16.74
CA SER A 166 -4.13 -14.56 -16.22
C SER A 166 -4.77 -15.49 -15.19
N ARG A 167 -4.59 -16.81 -15.35
CA ARG A 167 -5.11 -17.82 -14.39
C ARG A 167 -4.34 -17.75 -13.07
N THR A 168 -3.01 -17.66 -13.16
CA THR A 168 -2.13 -17.48 -12.00
C THR A 168 -2.40 -16.16 -11.31
N ALA A 169 -2.56 -15.06 -12.06
CA ALA A 169 -2.94 -13.76 -11.51
C ALA A 169 -4.27 -13.84 -10.74
N ALA A 170 -5.30 -14.47 -11.31
CA ALA A 170 -6.58 -14.63 -10.60
C ALA A 170 -6.46 -15.48 -9.32
N ARG A 171 -5.66 -16.55 -9.35
CA ARG A 171 -5.41 -17.42 -8.19
C ARG A 171 -4.62 -16.69 -7.09
N GLU A 172 -3.57 -15.97 -7.45
CA GLU A 172 -2.73 -15.25 -6.49
C GLU A 172 -3.44 -14.00 -5.96
N GLN A 173 -4.26 -13.34 -6.80
CA GLN A 173 -5.16 -12.28 -6.38
C GLN A 173 -6.14 -12.76 -5.29
N TRP A 174 -6.70 -13.96 -5.43
CA TRP A 174 -7.53 -14.57 -4.39
C TRP A 174 -6.81 -14.80 -3.06
N ASN A 175 -5.48 -14.93 -3.10
CA ASN A 175 -4.59 -15.07 -1.95
C ASN A 175 -3.93 -13.73 -1.57
N ASP A 176 -4.52 -12.60 -1.96
CA ASP A 176 -4.10 -11.25 -1.57
C ASP A 176 -2.68 -10.88 -2.04
N ALA A 177 -2.27 -11.32 -3.24
CA ALA A 177 -0.91 -11.10 -3.76
C ALA A 177 -0.49 -9.64 -3.92
N THR A 178 -1.44 -8.72 -4.09
CA THR A 178 -1.15 -7.28 -4.18
C THR A 178 -1.28 -6.57 -2.83
N ASN A 179 -1.77 -7.24 -1.79
CA ASN A 179 -1.92 -6.70 -0.44
C ASN A 179 -0.61 -6.79 0.36
N THR A 180 0.46 -6.26 -0.23
CA THR A 180 1.82 -6.35 0.31
C THR A 180 2.07 -5.28 1.37
N LEU A 181 2.79 -5.64 2.43
CA LEU A 181 3.17 -4.68 3.47
C LEU A 181 4.58 -4.15 3.20
N CYS A 182 4.69 -2.94 2.65
CA CYS A 182 5.96 -2.24 2.50
C CYS A 182 6.50 -1.79 3.87
N VAL A 183 7.62 -2.34 4.32
CA VAL A 183 8.27 -2.00 5.59
C VAL A 183 9.41 -1.01 5.42
N ALA A 184 10.03 -0.97 4.24
CA ALA A 184 10.96 0.05 3.78
C ALA A 184 10.83 0.19 2.25
N PRO A 185 11.27 1.30 1.64
CA PRO A 185 11.29 1.44 0.17
C PRO A 185 11.93 0.21 -0.49
N GLY A 186 11.18 -0.45 -1.37
CA GLY A 186 11.65 -1.63 -2.09
C GLY A 186 11.72 -2.90 -1.23
N LYS A 187 11.18 -2.91 -0.01
CA LYS A 187 11.18 -4.07 0.91
C LYS A 187 9.79 -4.34 1.43
N VAL A 188 9.24 -5.50 1.07
CA VAL A 188 7.85 -5.87 1.33
C VAL A 188 7.71 -7.20 2.06
N VAL A 189 6.72 -7.31 2.94
CA VAL A 189 6.27 -8.58 3.52
C VAL A 189 5.12 -9.13 2.67
N VAL A 190 5.23 -10.39 2.28
CA VAL A 190 4.30 -11.09 1.37
C VAL A 190 4.03 -12.51 1.85
N TYR A 191 2.93 -13.11 1.42
CA TYR A 191 2.75 -14.57 1.60
C TYR A 191 3.62 -15.36 0.63
N ASN A 192 4.26 -16.42 1.10
CA ASN A 192 5.11 -17.30 0.28
C ASN A 192 4.35 -18.03 -0.85
N ARG A 193 3.03 -18.19 -0.70
CA ARG A 193 2.18 -18.91 -1.65
C ARG A 193 1.96 -18.18 -2.98
N ASN A 194 2.24 -16.88 -3.05
CA ASN A 194 2.07 -16.06 -4.25
C ASN A 194 3.35 -16.10 -5.10
N VAL A 195 3.75 -17.31 -5.49
CA VAL A 195 5.07 -17.63 -6.04
C VAL A 195 5.39 -16.80 -7.29
N ALA A 196 4.45 -16.62 -8.22
CA ALA A 196 4.69 -15.88 -9.45
C ALA A 196 4.82 -14.37 -9.18
N THR A 197 3.96 -13.82 -8.33
CA THR A 197 4.03 -12.41 -7.92
C THR A 197 5.32 -12.12 -7.14
N ASN A 198 5.68 -12.97 -6.17
CA ASN A 198 6.92 -12.81 -5.38
C ASN A 198 8.16 -12.86 -6.28
N ARG A 199 8.18 -13.78 -7.26
CA ARG A 199 9.24 -13.81 -8.26
C ARG A 199 9.31 -12.50 -9.04
N LYS A 200 8.17 -11.98 -9.52
CA LYS A 200 8.14 -10.75 -10.31
C LYS A 200 8.55 -9.51 -9.51
N LEU A 201 8.21 -9.45 -8.22
CA LEU A 201 8.69 -8.43 -7.29
C LEU A 201 10.22 -8.48 -7.18
N ARG A 202 10.79 -9.66 -6.94
CA ARG A 202 12.26 -9.86 -6.84
C ARG A 202 13.00 -9.50 -8.13
N GLU A 203 12.50 -9.95 -9.27
CA GLU A 203 13.03 -9.57 -10.60
C GLU A 203 13.00 -8.06 -10.84
N SER A 204 12.04 -7.36 -10.23
CA SER A 204 11.90 -5.90 -10.31
C SER A 204 12.74 -5.15 -9.27
N GLY A 205 13.62 -5.85 -8.53
CA GLY A 205 14.48 -5.26 -7.50
C GLY A 205 13.77 -4.97 -6.17
N ILE A 206 12.59 -5.56 -5.94
CA ILE A 206 11.89 -5.47 -4.66
C ILE A 206 12.28 -6.67 -3.79
N GLU A 207 12.84 -6.41 -2.61
CA GLU A 207 13.12 -7.41 -1.59
C GLU A 207 11.80 -7.93 -0.98
N THR A 208 11.63 -9.26 -0.99
CA THR A 208 10.45 -9.92 -0.43
C THR A 208 10.79 -10.69 0.84
N ILE A 209 10.21 -10.29 1.96
CA ILE A 209 10.16 -11.08 3.20
C ILE A 209 8.93 -11.98 3.11
N GLU A 210 9.15 -13.25 2.79
CA GLU A 210 8.06 -14.21 2.60
C GLU A 210 7.67 -14.85 3.95
N ILE A 211 6.39 -14.81 4.28
CA ILE A 211 5.83 -15.47 5.47
C ILE A 211 4.86 -16.59 5.08
N GLU A 212 4.79 -17.62 5.91
CA GLU A 212 3.74 -18.63 5.84
C GLU A 212 2.41 -18.03 6.33
N GLY A 213 1.32 -18.36 5.64
CA GLY A 213 0.00 -17.82 5.94
C GLY A 213 -1.15 -18.72 5.53
N SER A 214 -0.92 -20.04 5.52
CA SER A 214 -1.90 -21.05 5.08
C SER A 214 -3.26 -20.92 5.77
N GLU A 215 -3.26 -20.60 7.06
CA GLU A 215 -4.48 -20.40 7.86
C GLU A 215 -4.98 -18.95 7.78
N LEU A 216 -4.08 -17.96 7.88
CA LEU A 216 -4.45 -16.54 7.90
C LEU A 216 -5.15 -16.08 6.62
N VAL A 217 -4.69 -16.57 5.47
CA VAL A 217 -5.27 -16.26 4.15
C VAL A 217 -6.72 -16.75 4.00
N ARG A 218 -7.19 -17.68 4.85
CA ARG A 218 -8.61 -18.09 4.86
C ARG A 218 -9.53 -16.91 5.24
N GLY A 219 -9.00 -15.94 5.99
CA GLY A 219 -9.64 -14.67 6.29
C GLY A 219 -9.70 -13.68 5.12
N ARG A 220 -9.05 -13.99 3.98
CA ARG A 220 -8.96 -13.14 2.77
C ARG A 220 -8.33 -11.77 3.05
N GLY A 221 -7.10 -11.83 3.57
CA GLY A 221 -6.27 -10.64 3.78
C GLY A 221 -4.79 -10.98 3.76
N GLY A 222 -4.02 -10.12 3.10
CA GLY A 222 -2.56 -10.18 3.08
C GLY A 222 -1.90 -9.53 4.30
N PRO A 223 -0.56 -9.49 4.33
CA PRO A 223 0.20 -8.83 5.39
C PRO A 223 -0.20 -7.37 5.65
N ARG A 224 -0.62 -6.61 4.61
CA ARG A 224 -1.07 -5.23 4.81
C ARG A 224 -2.38 -5.17 5.60
N CYS A 225 -3.37 -5.99 5.25
CA CYS A 225 -4.67 -6.06 5.94
C CYS A 225 -4.55 -6.37 7.45
N MET A 226 -3.50 -7.09 7.85
CA MET A 226 -3.24 -7.44 9.26
C MET A 226 -2.44 -6.38 10.02
N SER A 227 -2.17 -5.22 9.41
CA SER A 227 -1.30 -4.19 9.96
C SER A 227 -1.91 -2.80 9.88
N MET A 228 -1.53 -1.92 10.80
CA MET A 228 -1.89 -0.51 10.79
C MET A 228 -0.66 0.32 11.21
N PRO A 229 0.10 0.88 10.26
CA PRO A 229 1.27 1.68 10.60
C PRO A 229 0.88 2.91 11.42
N LEU A 230 1.43 3.03 12.63
CA LEU A 230 1.23 4.21 13.48
C LEU A 230 2.26 5.32 13.19
N LEU A 231 3.49 4.92 12.87
CA LEU A 231 4.58 5.82 12.54
C LEU A 231 5.45 5.21 11.45
N ARG A 232 5.86 6.04 10.49
CA ARG A 232 6.86 5.72 9.47
C ARG A 232 7.88 6.85 9.44
N ALA A 233 9.16 6.50 9.33
CA ALA A 233 10.23 7.50 9.24
C ALA A 233 10.04 8.37 7.99
N GLU A 234 10.48 9.62 8.06
CA GLU A 234 10.49 10.48 6.88
C GLU A 234 11.44 9.93 5.82
N ARG A 235 11.01 9.96 4.56
CA ARG A 235 11.87 9.61 3.44
C ARG A 235 13.00 10.63 3.33
N GLN A 236 14.24 10.19 3.53
CA GLN A 236 15.41 10.92 3.05
C GLN A 236 15.49 10.75 1.53
N ARG A 237 15.66 11.85 0.78
CA ARG A 237 15.88 11.77 -0.66
C ARG A 237 17.30 11.24 -0.89
N SER A 238 17.45 9.98 -1.33
CA SER A 238 18.71 9.48 -1.88
C SER A 238 18.74 9.66 -3.40
N SER A 239 19.92 9.92 -3.96
CA SER A 239 20.16 10.03 -5.41
C SER A 239 19.98 8.70 -6.15
N GLU A 240 19.94 7.58 -5.43
CA GLU A 240 19.89 6.22 -5.99
C GLU A 240 18.50 5.81 -6.50
N SER A 241 17.41 6.45 -6.06
CA SER A 241 16.05 6.08 -6.48
C SER A 241 15.75 6.34 -7.97
N MET A 242 16.71 6.93 -8.71
CA MET A 242 16.65 7.11 -10.16
C MET A 242 17.29 5.96 -10.96
N GLN A 243 18.03 5.05 -10.33
CA GLN A 243 18.84 4.05 -11.04
C GLN A 243 18.03 3.05 -11.88
N TRP A 244 16.75 2.79 -11.55
CA TRP A 244 15.91 1.93 -12.39
C TRP A 244 15.62 2.52 -13.78
N ARG A 245 15.59 3.85 -13.93
CA ARG A 245 15.33 4.51 -15.22
C ARG A 245 16.39 4.21 -16.30
N HIS A 246 17.53 3.67 -15.89
CA HIS A 246 18.65 3.31 -16.76
C HIS A 246 18.92 1.81 -16.81
N ARG A 247 18.08 0.95 -16.20
CA ARG A 247 18.25 -0.50 -16.29
C ARG A 247 17.48 -1.02 -17.50
N ASP A 248 18.23 -1.62 -18.41
CA ASP A 248 17.70 -2.45 -19.48
C ASP A 248 16.83 -3.56 -18.86
N PRO A 249 15.56 -3.72 -19.26
CA PRO A 249 14.69 -4.79 -18.76
C PRO A 249 15.23 -6.21 -19.01
N GLU A 250 16.24 -6.38 -19.87
CA GLU A 250 16.91 -7.66 -20.12
C GLU A 250 18.24 -7.85 -19.36
N ALA A 251 18.70 -6.87 -18.59
CA ALA A 251 19.95 -6.99 -17.85
C ALA A 251 19.84 -7.99 -16.67
N PRO A 252 20.84 -8.87 -16.47
CA PRO A 252 20.86 -9.80 -15.35
C PRO A 252 20.89 -9.05 -14.00
N PRO A 253 20.31 -9.61 -12.93
CA PRO A 253 20.28 -8.96 -11.62
C PRO A 253 21.71 -8.77 -11.09
N HIS A 254 21.95 -7.68 -10.38
CA HIS A 254 23.22 -7.47 -9.67
C HIS A 254 23.50 -8.65 -8.73
N PRO A 255 24.77 -9.09 -8.61
CA PRO A 255 25.14 -10.05 -7.60
C PRO A 255 24.73 -9.50 -6.23
N ALA A 256 24.14 -10.36 -5.40
CA ALA A 256 23.80 -10.01 -4.03
C ALA A 256 25.05 -9.44 -3.32
N PRO A 257 24.91 -8.43 -2.44
CA PRO A 257 26.04 -7.97 -1.63
C PRO A 257 26.64 -9.18 -0.92
N ALA A 258 27.96 -9.32 -1.02
CA ALA A 258 28.70 -10.45 -0.47
C ALA A 258 28.30 -10.63 1.00
N GLN A 259 27.81 -11.83 1.34
CA GLN A 259 27.61 -12.21 2.73
C GLN A 259 28.96 -12.09 3.42
N GLU A 260 29.10 -11.16 4.36
CA GLU A 260 30.19 -11.19 5.33
C GLU A 260 30.16 -12.58 5.98
N GLN A 261 31.22 -13.35 5.72
CA GLN A 261 31.43 -14.64 6.35
C GLN A 261 31.49 -14.40 7.87
N GLN A 262 30.41 -14.71 8.58
CA GLN A 262 30.46 -14.91 10.02
C GLN A 262 31.43 -16.06 10.27
N GLN A 263 32.60 -15.72 10.82
CA GLN A 263 33.56 -16.70 11.28
C GLN A 263 32.92 -17.57 12.36
N ASP A 264 32.86 -18.87 12.10
CA ASP A 264 32.35 -19.88 13.01
C ASP A 264 33.24 -19.94 14.28
N PRO A 265 32.71 -19.65 15.48
CA PRO A 265 33.49 -19.64 16.73
C PRO A 265 34.04 -21.02 17.12
N LYS A 266 33.63 -22.10 16.45
CA LYS A 266 34.07 -23.47 16.80
C LYS A 266 35.46 -23.85 16.29
N SER A 267 36.05 -23.08 15.37
CA SER A 267 37.39 -23.39 14.82
C SER A 267 38.57 -22.94 15.70
N ALA A 268 38.33 -22.17 16.76
CA ALA A 268 39.36 -21.65 17.65
C ALA A 268 39.74 -22.59 18.82
N GLN A 269 38.91 -23.58 19.15
CA GLN A 269 39.15 -24.48 20.30
C GLN A 269 39.96 -25.75 19.98
N GLU A 270 40.18 -26.08 18.71
CA GLU A 270 40.94 -27.28 18.32
C GLU A 270 42.45 -27.03 18.12
N ARG A 271 42.91 -25.77 18.11
CA ARG A 271 44.34 -25.44 17.94
C ARG A 271 45.16 -25.39 19.24
N GLN A 272 44.55 -25.65 20.40
CA GLN A 272 45.24 -25.64 21.71
C GLN A 272 45.40 -27.01 22.39
N ARG A 273 45.03 -28.12 21.72
CA ARG A 273 45.18 -29.48 22.30
C ARG A 273 46.27 -30.35 21.65
N GLY A 274 47.13 -29.78 20.81
CA GLY A 274 48.20 -30.50 20.10
C GLY A 274 49.62 -30.04 20.45
N ALA A 275 49.88 -29.70 21.71
CA ALA A 275 51.24 -29.44 22.20
C ALA A 275 51.33 -29.79 23.70
N LYS A 276 51.49 -31.08 23.98
CA LYS A 276 52.19 -31.65 25.13
C LYS A 276 52.42 -33.13 24.90
#